data_AF-A0A1M4U3M0-F1
#
_entry.id   AF-A0A1M4U3M0-F1
#
_cell.length_a   1.000
_cell.length_b   1.000
_cell.length_c   1.000
_cell.angle_alpha   90.00
_cell.angle_beta   90.00
_cell.angle_gamma   90.00
#
_symmetry.space_group_name_H-M   'P 1'
#
loop_
_entity.id
_entity.type
_entity.pdbx_description
1 polymer ?
#
loop_
_entity_poly.entity_id
_entity_poly.type
_entity_poly.pdbx_seq_one_letter_code
_entity_poly.pdbx_strand_id
1 'polypeptide(L)'
;MALEEIRENLSEVDGDIRSYLENTGEYYKLQGFKIGMRSMTSFAKMLMLGSIALLALFMLSCAAAYGIGVWLENTFLGFLFVGLFYSLVGIIFYLYRDLMDKPMLKKFSEYYFD
;
A
#
# COMPACT_ATOMS: atom_id res chain seq x y z
N MET A 1 49.98 -26.35 -17.59
CA MET A 1 49.36 -27.35 -16.70
C MET A 1 48.43 -26.71 -15.67
N ALA A 2 48.88 -26.15 -14.54
CA ALA A 2 47.93 -25.60 -13.54
C ALA A 2 47.08 -24.41 -14.04
N LEU A 3 47.62 -23.56 -14.93
CA LEU A 3 46.88 -22.46 -15.56
C LEU A 3 45.89 -22.91 -16.64
N GLU A 4 46.09 -24.08 -17.25
CA GLU A 4 45.18 -24.65 -18.24
C GLU A 4 43.96 -25.27 -17.56
N GLU A 5 44.15 -26.02 -16.46
CA GLU A 5 43.05 -26.56 -15.65
C GLU A 5 42.11 -25.47 -15.11
N ILE A 6 42.67 -24.33 -14.69
CA ILE A 6 41.88 -23.18 -14.22
C ILE A 6 41.06 -22.58 -15.36
N ARG A 7 41.64 -22.47 -16.56
CA ARG A 7 40.97 -21.91 -17.74
C ARG A 7 39.88 -22.84 -18.29
N GLU A 8 40.09 -24.15 -18.19
CA GLU A 8 39.12 -25.16 -18.63
C GLU A 8 37.92 -25.22 -17.67
N ASN A 9 38.15 -25.22 -16.35
CA ASN A 9 37.10 -25.11 -15.33
C ASN A 9 36.31 -23.80 -15.44
N LEU A 10 36.99 -22.67 -15.71
CA LEU A 10 36.31 -21.39 -15.93
C LEU A 10 35.40 -21.40 -17.16
N SER A 11 35.75 -22.16 -18.20
CA SER A 11 34.94 -22.27 -19.42
C SER A 11 33.67 -23.10 -19.25
N GLU A 12 33.72 -24.15 -18.43
CA GLU A 12 32.52 -24.92 -18.04
C GLU A 12 31.61 -24.11 -17.11
N VAL A 13 32.20 -23.38 -16.16
CA VAL A 13 31.47 -22.51 -15.22
C VAL A 13 30.73 -21.37 -15.95
N ASP A 14 31.29 -20.80 -17.01
CA ASP A 14 30.64 -19.76 -17.81
C ASP A 14 29.39 -20.28 -18.57
N GLY A 15 29.43 -21.54 -19.00
CA GLY A 15 28.31 -22.23 -19.66
C GLY A 15 27.15 -22.52 -18.71
N ASP A 16 27.48 -23.00 -17.51
CA ASP A 16 26.50 -23.28 -16.46
C ASP A 16 25.89 -21.98 -15.92
N ILE A 17 26.69 -20.93 -15.70
CA ILE A 17 26.18 -19.62 -15.25
C ILE A 17 25.22 -19.01 -16.27
N ARG A 18 25.49 -19.15 -17.58
CA ARG A 18 24.57 -18.70 -18.64
C ARG A 18 23.24 -19.46 -18.61
N SER A 19 23.26 -20.78 -18.46
CA SER A 19 22.04 -21.59 -18.37
C SER A 19 21.24 -21.28 -17.10
N TYR A 20 21.91 -21.05 -15.97
CA TYR A 20 21.28 -20.63 -14.72
C TYR A 20 20.67 -19.23 -14.81
N LEU A 21 21.32 -18.27 -15.48
CA LEU A 21 20.78 -16.92 -15.70
C LEU A 21 19.57 -16.92 -16.63
N GLU A 22 19.60 -17.75 -17.67
CA GLU A 22 18.49 -17.90 -18.62
C GLU A 22 17.26 -18.52 -17.96
N ASN A 23 17.46 -19.48 -17.05
CA ASN A 23 16.38 -20.07 -16.24
C ASN A 23 15.91 -19.14 -15.10
N THR A 24 16.78 -18.26 -14.60
CA THR A 24 16.45 -17.27 -13.55
C THR A 24 15.64 -16.09 -14.11
N GLY A 25 15.83 -15.73 -15.38
CA GLY A 25 15.04 -14.67 -16.04
C GLY A 25 13.54 -14.99 -16.12
N GLU A 26 13.18 -16.23 -16.44
CA GLU A 26 11.79 -16.72 -16.41
C GLU A 26 11.21 -16.68 -14.99
N TYR A 27 12.02 -17.02 -13.99
CA TYR A 27 11.62 -17.02 -12.58
C TYR A 27 11.33 -15.60 -12.05
N TYR A 28 12.16 -14.61 -12.41
CA TYR A 28 11.93 -13.20 -12.08
C TYR A 28 10.72 -12.61 -12.80
N LYS A 29 10.49 -12.99 -14.06
CA LYS A 29 9.30 -12.60 -14.82
C LYS A 29 8.03 -13.13 -14.15
N LEU A 30 8.05 -14.38 -13.69
CA LEU A 30 6.93 -14.98 -12.93
C LEU A 30 6.75 -14.34 -11.55
N GLN A 31 7.84 -14.04 -10.82
CA GLN A 31 7.76 -13.38 -9.51
C GLN A 31 7.19 -11.96 -9.61
N GLY A 32 7.63 -11.17 -10.60
CA GLY A 32 7.07 -9.85 -10.87
C GLY A 32 5.58 -9.91 -11.19
N PHE A 33 5.18 -10.87 -12.03
CA PHE A 33 3.77 -11.12 -12.33
C PHE A 33 2.97 -11.57 -11.09
N LYS A 34 3.56 -12.40 -10.23
CA LYS A 34 2.95 -12.89 -8.99
C LYS A 34 2.77 -11.79 -7.95
N ILE A 35 3.75 -10.90 -7.80
CA ILE A 35 3.67 -9.72 -6.91
C ILE A 35 2.63 -8.74 -7.46
N GLY A 36 2.65 -8.47 -8.77
CA GLY A 36 1.67 -7.60 -9.42
C GLY A 36 0.24 -8.12 -9.26
N MET A 37 -0.01 -9.40 -9.60
CA MET A 37 -1.32 -10.01 -9.42
C MET A 37 -1.75 -10.08 -7.96
N ARG A 38 -0.85 -10.39 -7.02
CA ARG A 38 -1.18 -10.44 -5.59
C ARG A 38 -1.53 -9.06 -5.06
N SER A 39 -0.79 -8.02 -5.42
CA SER A 39 -1.13 -6.65 -5.09
C SER A 39 -2.47 -6.26 -5.68
N MET A 40 -2.71 -6.52 -6.97
CA MET A 40 -3.96 -6.15 -7.64
C MET A 40 -5.16 -6.89 -7.06
N THR A 41 -5.01 -8.18 -6.72
CA THR A 41 -6.06 -8.98 -6.09
C THR A 41 -6.34 -8.53 -4.66
N SER A 42 -5.30 -8.21 -3.87
CA SER A 42 -5.45 -7.64 -2.53
C SER A 42 -6.10 -6.26 -2.58
N PHE A 43 -5.72 -5.42 -3.54
CA PHE A 43 -6.30 -4.09 -3.74
C PHE A 43 -7.78 -4.18 -4.12
N ALA A 44 -8.14 -5.09 -5.02
CA ALA A 44 -9.52 -5.36 -5.39
C ALA A 44 -10.35 -5.87 -4.19
N LYS A 45 -9.83 -6.82 -3.41
CA LYS A 45 -10.49 -7.30 -2.19
C LYS A 45 -10.65 -6.20 -1.15
N MET A 46 -9.64 -5.34 -0.98
CA MET A 46 -9.67 -4.20 -0.07
C MET A 46 -10.69 -3.15 -0.53
N LEU A 47 -10.82 -2.89 -1.83
CA LEU A 47 -11.86 -2.00 -2.37
C LEU A 47 -13.27 -2.58 -2.17
N MET A 48 -13.45 -3.88 -2.43
CA MET A 48 -14.74 -4.54 -2.19
C MET A 48 -15.15 -4.46 -0.72
N LEU A 49 -14.28 -4.87 0.20
CA LEU A 49 -14.59 -4.81 1.64
C LEU A 49 -14.65 -3.36 2.16
N GLY A 50 -13.74 -2.52 1.69
CA GLY A 50 -13.63 -1.12 2.08
C GLY A 50 -14.82 -0.30 1.64
N SER A 51 -15.37 -0.52 0.45
CA SER A 51 -16.58 0.17 -0.01
C SER A 51 -17.79 -0.16 0.86
N ILE A 52 -18.01 -1.43 1.20
CA ILE A 52 -19.10 -1.86 2.09
C ILE A 52 -18.90 -1.26 3.49
N ALA A 53 -17.67 -1.33 4.03
CA ALA A 53 -17.34 -0.76 5.33
C ALA A 53 -17.52 0.76 5.37
N LEU A 54 -17.14 1.47 4.30
CA LEU A 54 -17.31 2.92 4.18
C LEU A 54 -18.79 3.29 4.13
N LEU A 55 -19.60 2.52 3.40
CA LEU A 55 -21.06 2.72 3.38
C LEU A 55 -21.68 2.50 4.76
N ALA A 56 -21.26 1.45 5.46
CA ALA A 56 -21.71 1.15 6.82
C ALA A 56 -21.30 2.27 7.81
N LEU A 57 -20.06 2.74 7.71
CA LEU A 57 -19.55 3.86 8.52
C LEU A 57 -20.32 5.15 8.23
N PHE A 58 -20.66 5.41 6.97
CA PHE A 58 -21.46 6.56 6.57
C PHE A 58 -22.85 6.51 7.19
N MET A 59 -23.52 5.35 7.14
CA MET A 59 -24.81 5.16 7.79
C MET A 59 -24.72 5.32 9.32
N LEU A 60 -23.68 4.78 9.94
CA LEU A 60 -23.44 4.97 11.38
C LEU A 60 -23.21 6.43 11.74
N SER A 61 -22.48 7.18 10.92
CA SER A 61 -22.30 8.63 11.11
C SER A 61 -23.62 9.38 11.05
N CYS A 62 -24.47 9.06 10.07
CA CYS A 62 -25.81 9.65 9.96
C CYS A 62 -26.68 9.30 11.18
N ALA A 63 -26.62 8.06 11.65
CA ALA A 63 -27.33 7.62 12.85
C ALA A 63 -26.85 8.35 14.11
N ALA A 64 -25.53 8.54 14.26
CA ALA A 64 -24.95 9.29 15.37
C ALA A 64 -25.38 10.77 15.35
N ALA A 65 -25.34 11.42 14.18
CA ALA A 65 -25.80 12.80 14.00
C ALA A 65 -27.28 12.95 14.34
N TYR A 66 -28.11 12.01 13.89
CA TYR A 66 -29.53 12.00 14.20
C TYR A 66 -29.79 11.75 15.68
N GLY A 67 -29.08 10.80 16.31
CA GLY A 67 -29.21 10.50 17.74
C GLY A 67 -28.85 11.69 18.64
N ILE A 68 -27.75 12.39 18.32
CA ILE A 68 -27.38 13.64 18.99
C ILE A 68 -28.44 14.72 18.73
N GLY A 69 -28.94 14.81 17.51
CA GLY A 69 -29.99 15.76 17.13
C GLY A 69 -31.29 15.58 17.92
N VAL A 70 -31.72 14.34 18.14
CA VAL A 70 -32.90 14.02 18.96
C VAL A 70 -32.66 14.39 20.42
N TRP A 71 -31.47 14.13 20.96
CA TRP A 71 -31.10 14.51 22.34
C TRP A 71 -31.11 16.03 22.57
N LEU A 72 -30.73 16.79 21.57
CA LEU A 72 -30.73 18.25 21.61
C LEU A 72 -32.08 18.86 21.21
N GLU A 73 -33.11 18.04 20.98
CA GLU A 73 -34.43 18.42 20.43
C GLU A 73 -34.34 19.21 19.11
N ASN A 74 -33.18 19.12 18.44
CA ASN A 74 -32.88 19.88 17.24
C ASN A 74 -31.90 19.11 16.35
N THR A 75 -32.44 18.54 15.29
CA THR A 75 -31.70 17.76 14.29
C THR A 75 -30.58 18.58 13.64
N PHE A 76 -30.77 19.89 13.43
CA PHE A 76 -29.75 20.75 12.83
C PHE A 76 -28.48 20.83 13.69
N LEU A 77 -28.65 20.94 15.02
CA LEU A 77 -27.52 20.97 15.95
C LEU A 77 -26.75 19.66 15.96
N GLY A 78 -27.44 18.52 15.86
CA GLY A 78 -26.82 17.20 15.78
C GLY A 78 -25.89 17.05 14.56
N PHE A 79 -26.37 17.46 13.38
CA PHE A 79 -25.54 17.47 12.16
C PHE A 79 -24.40 18.50 12.24
N LEU A 80 -24.64 19.67 12.86
CA LEU A 80 -23.62 20.70 13.01
C LEU A 80 -22.44 20.22 13.87
N PHE A 81 -22.72 19.57 15.01
CA PHE A 81 -21.68 19.01 15.87
C PHE A 81 -20.87 17.91 15.19
N VAL A 82 -21.55 16.98 14.49
CA VAL A 82 -20.86 15.91 13.75
C VAL A 82 -20.04 16.49 12.59
N GLY A 83 -20.56 17.48 11.87
CA GLY A 83 -19.82 18.19 10.83
C GLY A 83 -18.57 18.91 11.36
N LEU A 84 -18.69 19.58 12.50
CA LEU A 84 -17.58 20.29 13.15
C LEU A 84 -16.51 19.30 13.63
N PHE A 85 -16.92 18.15 14.19
CA PHE A 85 -16.02 17.06 14.54
C PHE A 85 -15.24 16.54 13.32
N TYR A 86 -15.92 16.23 12.21
CA TYR A 86 -15.24 15.80 10.99
C TYR A 86 -14.31 16.87 10.41
N SER A 87 -14.69 18.14 10.50
CA SER A 87 -13.85 19.27 10.07
C SER A 87 -12.57 19.38 10.90
N LEU A 88 -12.67 19.24 12.23
CA LEU A 88 -11.52 19.20 13.13
C LEU A 88 -10.60 18.02 12.82
N VAL A 89 -11.15 16.82 12.62
CA VAL A 89 -10.38 15.65 12.20
C VAL A 89 -9.66 15.92 10.87
N GLY A 90 -10.33 16.53 9.90
CA GLY A 90 -9.74 16.93 8.62
C GLY A 90 -8.58 17.91 8.76
N ILE A 91 -8.71 18.91 9.65
CA ILE A 91 -7.64 19.88 9.95
C ILE A 91 -6.44 19.18 10.62
N ILE A 92 -6.68 18.26 11.56
CA ILE A 92 -5.61 17.48 12.21
C ILE A 92 -4.87 16.66 11.16
N PHE A 93 -5.57 15.96 10.28
CA PHE A 93 -4.95 15.22 9.17
C PHE A 93 -4.17 16.14 8.22
N TYR A 94 -4.68 17.31 7.93
CA TYR A 94 -3.99 18.29 7.09
C TYR A 94 -2.69 18.80 7.74
N LEU A 95 -2.66 19.01 9.06
CA LEU A 95 -1.44 19.37 9.78
C LEU A 95 -0.45 18.21 9.86
N TYR A 96 -0.92 16.98 10.03
CA TYR A 96 -0.08 15.78 10.04
C TYR A 96 0.44 15.37 8.66
N ARG A 97 -0.10 15.92 7.57
CA ARG A 97 0.41 15.75 6.20
C ARG A 97 1.91 16.01 6.12
N ASP A 98 2.35 17.14 6.69
CA ASP A 98 3.78 17.54 6.65
C ASP A 98 4.67 16.55 7.44
N LEU A 99 4.10 15.91 8.46
CA LEU A 99 4.77 14.90 9.28
C LEU A 99 4.87 13.53 8.58
N MET A 100 3.95 13.22 7.66
CA MET A 100 3.97 11.99 6.84
C MET A 100 4.82 12.11 5.58
N ASP A 101 4.93 13.31 5.00
CA ASP A 101 5.75 13.55 3.81
C ASP A 101 7.24 13.26 4.08
N LYS A 102 7.78 13.67 5.23
CA LYS A 102 9.19 13.45 5.60
C LYS A 102 9.62 11.97 5.67
N PRO A 103 8.93 11.07 6.39
CA PRO A 103 9.31 9.66 6.46
C PRO A 103 8.94 8.88 5.19
N MET A 104 7.88 9.24 4.47
CA MET A 104 7.56 8.59 3.19
C MET A 104 8.64 8.89 2.14
N LEU A 105 9.05 10.15 1.97
CA LEU A 105 10.10 10.49 1.00
C LEU A 105 11.43 9.81 1.34
N LYS A 106 11.78 9.71 2.63
CA LYS A 106 13.02 9.07 3.08
C LYS A 106 13.03 7.57 2.80
N LYS A 107 11.92 6.86 3.04
CA LYS A 107 11.77 5.43 2.71
C LYS A 107 11.74 5.16 1.20
N PHE A 108 11.11 6.03 0.42
CA PHE A 108 11.11 5.91 -1.04
C PHE A 108 12.48 6.22 -1.64
N SER A 109 13.24 7.15 -1.05
CA SER A 109 14.61 7.45 -1.47
C SER A 109 15.55 6.28 -1.24
N GLU A 110 15.55 5.64 -0.07
CA GLU A 110 16.39 4.46 0.19
C GLU A 110 16.02 3.28 -0.71
N TYR A 111 14.74 3.05 -1.01
CA TYR A 111 14.35 1.92 -1.86
C TYR A 111 14.67 2.11 -3.36
N TYR A 112 14.84 3.36 -3.83
CA TYR A 112 15.08 3.66 -5.24
C TYR A 112 16.55 3.97 -5.56
N PHE A 113 17.34 4.39 -4.56
CA PHE A 113 18.74 4.78 -4.72
C PHE A 113 19.77 3.80 -4.11
N ASP A 114 19.33 2.67 -3.56
CA ASP A 114 20.16 1.47 -3.32
C ASP A 114 19.95 0.43 -4.43
#